data_AF-A0A7C3GXP0-F1
#
_entry.id   AF-A0A7C3GXP0-F1
#
_cell.length_a   1.000
_cell.length_b   1.000
_cell.length_c   1.000
_cell.angle_alpha   90.00
_cell.angle_beta   90.00
_cell.angle_gamma   90.00
#
_symmetry.space_group_name_H-M   'P 1'
#
loop_
_entity.id
_entity.type
_entity.pdbx_description
1 polymer ?
#
loop_
_entity_poly.entity_id
_entity_poly.type
_entity_poly.pdbx_seq_one_letter_code
_entity_poly.pdbx_strand_id
1 'polypeptide(L)'
;MSGIALEWAIDQNLPSTEKIVLCALASFHSQKNPHPYPSRELLANVAGVTVKTVGRIIPKLEERGLIQVKHSPGRHSNRYELKIKPGHSVPVNKDTASPFPLPNRDIESLEQGHSVHPTGTQCPTNKDMNKDMNKKEGAEAPDPASPAVTEETMWGIGVDLGIDRKAIGRAVKESSKEKVAEVIAGMLIRKPVEPTSYLMAAVSKHNETDSFMAGAI
;
A
#
# COMPACT_ATOMS: atom_id res chain seq x y z
N MET A 1 -5.70 -25.93 9.35
CA MET A 1 -5.83 -25.54 7.93
C MET A 1 -6.58 -26.66 7.22
N SER A 2 -7.52 -26.38 6.32
CA SER A 2 -8.23 -27.43 5.59
C SER A 2 -7.49 -27.75 4.29
N GLY A 3 -6.83 -28.92 4.20
CA GLY A 3 -6.06 -29.32 3.02
C GLY A 3 -6.89 -29.39 1.73
N ILE A 4 -8.17 -29.72 1.85
CA ILE A 4 -9.12 -29.88 0.74
C ILE A 4 -9.27 -28.60 -0.11
N ALA A 5 -9.25 -27.42 0.54
CA ALA A 5 -9.39 -26.16 -0.18
C ALA A 5 -8.14 -25.82 -1.01
N LEU A 6 -6.97 -26.16 -0.49
CA LEU A 6 -5.70 -25.91 -1.16
C LEU A 6 -5.50 -26.86 -2.33
N GLU A 7 -5.81 -28.15 -2.14
CA GLU A 7 -5.80 -29.17 -3.19
C GLU A 7 -6.72 -28.76 -4.35
N TRP A 8 -7.96 -28.38 -4.03
CA TRP A 8 -8.90 -27.84 -5.02
C TRP A 8 -8.36 -26.62 -5.78
N ALA A 9 -7.66 -25.72 -5.10
CA ALA A 9 -7.10 -24.51 -5.71
C ALA A 9 -5.93 -24.82 -6.66
N ILE A 10 -5.11 -25.82 -6.34
CA ILE A 10 -3.98 -26.28 -7.17
C ILE A 10 -4.50 -26.87 -8.50
N ASP A 11 -5.60 -27.63 -8.42
CA ASP A 11 -6.24 -28.29 -9.57
C ASP A 11 -6.89 -27.30 -10.55
N GLN A 12 -7.11 -26.04 -10.15
CA GLN A 12 -7.68 -25.05 -11.05
C GLN A 12 -6.75 -24.72 -12.21
N ASN A 13 -7.29 -24.68 -13.42
CA ASN A 13 -6.53 -24.30 -14.61
C ASN A 13 -6.54 -22.77 -14.78
N LEU A 14 -5.58 -22.10 -14.13
CA LEU A 14 -5.47 -20.65 -14.08
C LEU A 14 -4.06 -20.18 -14.45
N PRO A 15 -3.91 -18.95 -14.97
CA PRO A 15 -2.61 -18.29 -15.07
C PRO A 15 -1.86 -18.31 -13.74
N SER A 16 -0.53 -18.44 -13.76
CA SER A 16 0.30 -18.67 -12.57
C SER A 16 0.01 -17.69 -11.43
N THR A 17 -0.10 -16.40 -11.74
CA THR A 17 -0.40 -15.36 -10.73
C THR A 17 -1.80 -15.48 -10.15
N GLU A 18 -2.81 -15.82 -10.95
CA GLU A 18 -4.19 -16.02 -10.50
C GLU A 18 -4.27 -17.27 -9.61
N LYS A 19 -3.56 -18.34 -9.99
CA LYS A 19 -3.47 -19.59 -9.21
C LYS A 19 -2.82 -19.36 -7.85
N ILE A 20 -1.71 -18.63 -7.78
CA ILE A 20 -1.01 -18.35 -6.51
C ILE A 20 -1.92 -17.55 -5.56
N VAL A 21 -2.63 -16.53 -6.07
CA VAL A 21 -3.57 -15.75 -5.25
C VAL A 21 -4.74 -16.61 -4.76
N LEU A 22 -5.26 -17.52 -5.59
CA LEU A 22 -6.29 -18.47 -5.19
C LEU A 22 -5.79 -19.44 -4.11
N CYS A 23 -4.57 -19.98 -4.26
CA CYS A 23 -3.95 -20.84 -3.26
C CYS A 23 -3.73 -20.10 -1.93
N ALA A 24 -3.30 -18.84 -1.99
CA ALA A 24 -3.18 -17.98 -0.81
C ALA A 24 -4.53 -17.84 -0.09
N LEU A 25 -5.63 -17.56 -0.81
CA LEU A 25 -6.98 -17.53 -0.25
C LEU A 25 -7.40 -18.87 0.36
N ALA A 26 -7.10 -19.97 -0.33
CA ALA A 26 -7.40 -21.33 0.14
C ALA A 26 -6.65 -21.70 1.42
N SER A 27 -5.43 -21.20 1.62
CA SER A 27 -4.64 -21.44 2.84
C SER A 27 -5.31 -20.89 4.11
N PHE A 28 -6.08 -19.79 3.97
CA PHE A 28 -6.83 -19.19 5.07
C PHE A 28 -8.18 -19.89 5.32
N HIS A 29 -8.61 -20.79 4.43
CA HIS A 29 -9.86 -21.52 4.57
C HIS A 29 -9.73 -22.65 5.60
N SER A 30 -10.65 -22.69 6.56
CA SER A 30 -10.68 -23.70 7.61
C SER A 30 -12.12 -24.16 7.85
N GLN A 31 -12.32 -25.42 8.25
CA GLN A 31 -13.67 -25.92 8.58
C GLN A 31 -14.38 -25.07 9.63
N LYS A 32 -13.62 -24.46 10.57
CA LYS A 32 -14.15 -23.55 11.60
C LYS A 32 -14.39 -22.12 11.11
N ASN A 33 -13.76 -21.73 9.99
CA ASN A 33 -13.91 -20.40 9.40
C ASN A 33 -14.09 -20.52 7.88
N PRO A 34 -15.33 -20.77 7.43
CA PRO A 34 -15.63 -20.92 6.01
C PRO A 34 -15.55 -19.60 5.22
N HIS A 35 -15.46 -18.46 5.91
CA HIS A 35 -15.44 -17.13 5.30
C HIS A 35 -14.18 -16.36 5.73
N PRO A 36 -13.00 -16.72 5.20
CA PRO A 36 -11.77 -16.00 5.48
C PRO A 36 -11.90 -14.51 5.09
N TYR A 37 -11.31 -13.65 5.92
CA TYR A 37 -11.31 -12.19 5.74
C TYR A 37 -9.88 -11.60 5.65
N PRO A 38 -8.94 -12.20 4.89
CA PRO A 38 -7.62 -11.65 4.74
C PRO A 38 -7.69 -10.27 4.06
N SER A 39 -6.88 -9.32 4.52
CA SER A 39 -6.73 -8.04 3.82
C SER A 39 -6.04 -8.26 2.47
N ARG A 40 -6.20 -7.32 1.53
CA ARG A 40 -5.49 -7.37 0.25
C ARG A 40 -3.97 -7.30 0.41
N GLU A 41 -3.50 -6.61 1.45
CA GLU A 41 -2.08 -6.53 1.82
C GLU A 41 -1.56 -7.89 2.29
N LEU A 42 -2.34 -8.60 3.11
CA LEU A 42 -1.97 -9.93 3.59
C LEU A 42 -1.91 -10.93 2.42
N LEU A 43 -2.90 -10.90 1.52
CA LEU A 43 -2.90 -11.73 0.31
C LEU A 43 -1.70 -11.41 -0.59
N ALA A 44 -1.39 -10.13 -0.78
CA ALA A 44 -0.25 -9.67 -1.57
C ALA A 44 1.07 -10.19 -1.02
N ASN A 45 1.25 -10.11 0.30
CA ASN A 45 2.43 -10.61 0.99
C ASN A 45 2.59 -12.13 0.83
N VAL A 46 1.53 -12.89 1.12
CA VAL A 46 1.55 -14.36 1.01
C VAL A 46 1.77 -14.83 -0.44
N ALA A 47 1.18 -14.14 -1.41
CA ALA A 47 1.31 -14.48 -2.82
C ALA A 47 2.58 -13.92 -3.48
N GLY A 48 3.37 -13.08 -2.80
CA GLY A 48 4.56 -12.44 -3.36
C GLY A 48 4.26 -11.47 -4.51
N VAL A 49 3.10 -10.80 -4.48
CA VAL A 49 2.66 -9.87 -5.54
C VAL A 49 2.28 -8.52 -4.96
N THR A 50 2.10 -7.50 -5.81
CA THR A 50 1.63 -6.19 -5.35
C THR A 50 0.15 -6.20 -4.98
N VAL A 51 -0.27 -5.31 -4.07
CA VAL A 51 -1.68 -5.11 -3.70
C VAL A 51 -2.54 -4.74 -4.93
N LYS A 52 -1.96 -3.98 -5.87
CA LYS A 52 -2.61 -3.63 -7.14
C LYS A 52 -2.90 -4.86 -7.99
N THR A 53 -1.98 -5.83 -8.03
CA THR A 53 -2.15 -7.11 -8.72
C THR A 53 -3.28 -7.91 -8.09
N VAL A 54 -3.31 -8.03 -6.75
CA VAL A 54 -4.41 -8.69 -6.02
C VAL A 54 -5.76 -8.04 -6.35
N GLY A 55 -5.81 -6.70 -6.37
CA GLY A 55 -7.02 -5.96 -6.71
C GLY A 55 -7.54 -6.21 -8.13
N ARG A 56 -6.67 -6.57 -9.08
CA ARG A 56 -7.04 -6.98 -10.44
C ARG A 56 -7.43 -8.45 -10.56
N ILE A 57 -6.85 -9.31 -9.74
CA ILE A 57 -7.06 -10.76 -9.81
C ILE A 57 -8.34 -11.19 -9.12
N ILE A 58 -8.67 -10.61 -7.96
CA ILE A 58 -9.91 -10.91 -7.23
C ILE A 58 -11.17 -10.83 -8.12
N PRO A 59 -11.44 -9.75 -8.86
CA PRO A 59 -12.62 -9.69 -9.72
C PRO A 59 -12.59 -10.76 -10.82
N LYS A 60 -11.42 -11.09 -11.39
CA LYS A 60 -11.31 -12.18 -12.38
C LYS A 60 -11.64 -13.55 -11.78
N LEU A 61 -11.19 -13.82 -10.55
CA LEU A 61 -11.51 -15.07 -9.86
C LEU A 61 -13.01 -15.16 -9.54
N GLU A 62 -13.66 -14.02 -9.26
CA GLU A 62 -15.10 -13.92 -9.05
C GLU A 62 -15.90 -14.08 -10.36
N GLU A 63 -15.46 -13.45 -11.45
CA GLU A 63 -16.02 -13.64 -12.81
C GLU A 63 -15.95 -15.09 -13.26
N ARG A 64 -14.88 -15.79 -12.90
CA ARG A 64 -14.71 -17.23 -13.15
C ARG A 64 -15.54 -18.12 -12.22
N GLY A 65 -16.26 -17.55 -11.25
CA GLY A 65 -17.12 -18.28 -10.31
C GLY A 65 -16.38 -19.12 -9.27
N LEU A 66 -15.07 -18.89 -9.10
CA LEU A 66 -14.24 -19.64 -8.14
C LEU A 66 -14.37 -19.12 -6.71
N ILE A 67 -14.57 -17.80 -6.59
CA ILE A 67 -14.78 -17.13 -5.32
C ILE A 67 -16.03 -16.27 -5.39
N GLN A 68 -16.60 -15.96 -4.23
CA GLN A 68 -17.61 -14.93 -4.07
C GLN A 68 -17.13 -13.91 -3.03
N VAL A 69 -17.14 -12.64 -3.40
CA VAL A 69 -16.71 -11.55 -2.53
C VAL A 69 -17.95 -10.97 -1.83
N LYS A 70 -18.01 -11.10 -0.50
CA LYS A 70 -19.01 -10.42 0.32
C LYS A 70 -18.41 -9.11 0.82
N HIS A 71 -18.78 -8.03 0.14
CA HIS A 71 -18.46 -6.68 0.56
C HIS A 71 -19.20 -6.34 1.85
N SER A 72 -18.45 -6.02 2.90
CA SER A 72 -19.07 -5.54 4.14
C SER A 72 -19.25 -4.03 4.05
N PRO A 73 -20.42 -3.48 4.40
CA PRO A 73 -20.61 -2.03 4.43
C PRO A 73 -19.71 -1.40 5.50
N GLY A 74 -19.04 -0.29 5.16
CA GLY A 74 -18.20 0.47 6.09
C GLY A 74 -16.72 0.05 6.11
N ARG A 75 -16.09 0.09 7.30
CA ARG A 75 -14.63 -0.10 7.49
C ARG A 75 -14.22 -1.56 7.73
N HIS A 76 -15.07 -2.51 7.36
CA HIS A 76 -14.84 -3.93 7.58
C HIS A 76 -14.14 -4.57 6.37
N SER A 77 -13.23 -5.51 6.63
CA SER A 77 -12.58 -6.28 5.55
C SER A 77 -13.61 -7.08 4.76
N ASN A 78 -13.38 -7.20 3.45
CA ASN A 78 -14.17 -8.08 2.59
C ASN A 78 -14.02 -9.53 3.07
N ARG A 79 -15.12 -10.29 2.97
CA ARG A 79 -15.12 -11.73 3.23
C ARG A 79 -15.12 -12.48 1.91
N TYR A 80 -14.35 -13.55 1.86
CA TYR A 80 -14.21 -14.38 0.67
C TYR A 80 -14.83 -15.74 0.94
N GLU A 81 -15.66 -16.21 0.02
CA GLU A 81 -16.23 -17.55 0.04
C GLU A 81 -15.70 -18.34 -1.14
N LEU A 82 -15.10 -19.51 -0.88
CA LEU A 82 -14.60 -20.38 -1.94
C LEU A 82 -15.74 -21.28 -2.43
N LYS A 83 -15.98 -21.30 -3.75
CA LYS A 83 -16.98 -22.18 -4.37
C LYS A 83 -16.37 -23.53 -4.70
N ILE A 84 -15.95 -24.25 -3.65
CA ILE A 84 -15.36 -25.60 -3.76
C ILE A 84 -16.46 -26.56 -4.22
N LYS A 85 -16.51 -26.84 -5.53
CA LYS A 85 -17.37 -27.87 -6.12
C LYS A 85 -16.48 -28.98 -6.69
N PRO A 86 -16.75 -30.27 -6.38
CA PRO A 86 -16.02 -31.37 -7.01
C PRO A 86 -16.27 -31.35 -8.53
N GLY A 87 -15.19 -31.40 -9.31
CA GLY A 87 -15.24 -31.42 -10.78
C GLY A 87 -15.38 -30.07 -11.48
N HIS A 88 -15.40 -28.95 -10.75
CA HIS A 88 -15.42 -27.62 -11.37
C HIS A 88 -13.99 -27.13 -11.60
N SER A 89 -13.48 -27.36 -12.81
CA SER A 89 -12.27 -26.71 -13.32
C SER A 89 -12.68 -25.72 -14.40
N VAL A 90 -12.23 -24.47 -14.29
CA VAL A 90 -12.56 -23.44 -15.28
C VAL A 90 -11.68 -23.65 -16.51
N PRO A 91 -12.24 -23.76 -17.72
CA PRO A 91 -11.44 -23.85 -18.94
C PRO A 91 -10.66 -22.56 -19.17
N VAL A 92 -9.38 -22.67 -19.53
CA VAL A 92 -8.54 -21.52 -19.89
C VAL A 92 -9.04 -20.94 -21.21
N ASN A 93 -9.51 -19.69 -21.18
CA ASN A 93 -9.63 -18.90 -22.40
C ASN A 93 -8.23 -18.71 -22.98
N LYS A 94 -7.99 -19.33 -24.14
CA LYS A 94 -6.70 -19.33 -24.85
C LYS A 94 -6.29 -17.93 -25.36
N ASP A 95 -7.17 -16.94 -25.24
CA ASP A 95 -6.98 -15.60 -25.80
C ASP A 95 -5.99 -14.71 -25.02
N THR A 96 -5.44 -15.19 -23.90
CA THR A 96 -4.37 -14.48 -23.15
C THR A 96 -2.97 -15.06 -23.36
N ALA A 97 -2.78 -15.94 -24.35
CA ALA A 97 -1.46 -16.25 -24.87
C ALA A 97 -0.95 -15.07 -25.70
N SER A 98 -0.53 -13.98 -25.03
CA SER A 98 0.37 -13.02 -25.65
C SER A 98 1.71 -13.75 -25.84
N PRO A 99 2.16 -14.00 -27.08
CA PRO A 99 3.48 -14.54 -27.32
C PRO A 99 4.45 -13.45 -26.89
N PHE A 100 5.30 -13.75 -25.90
CA PHE A 100 6.46 -12.92 -25.64
C PHE A 100 7.17 -12.65 -26.98
N PRO A 101 7.30 -11.38 -27.43
CA PRO A 101 8.22 -11.08 -28.50
C PRO A 101 9.61 -11.25 -27.88
N LEU A 102 10.20 -12.42 -28.09
CA LEU A 102 11.63 -12.59 -27.91
C LEU A 102 12.29 -11.59 -28.87
N PRO A 103 13.13 -10.65 -28.40
CA PRO A 103 13.97 -9.90 -29.31
C PRO A 103 14.91 -10.91 -29.98
N ASN A 104 14.79 -11.07 -31.30
CA ASN A 104 15.77 -11.76 -32.13
C ASN A 104 17.14 -11.13 -31.87
N ARG A 105 17.98 -11.82 -31.10
CA ARG A 105 19.42 -11.68 -31.21
C ARG A 105 19.84 -12.65 -32.29
N ASP A 106 19.88 -12.15 -33.52
CA ASP A 106 20.61 -12.79 -34.59
C ASP A 106 22.11 -12.73 -34.22
N ILE A 107 22.61 -13.87 -33.75
CA ILE A 107 24.02 -14.13 -33.54
C ILE A 107 24.50 -14.78 -34.84
N GLU A 108 24.97 -13.97 -35.78
CA GLU A 108 25.81 -14.48 -36.88
C GLU A 108 26.96 -13.51 -37.22
N SER A 109 28.15 -14.11 -37.30
CA SER A 109 29.36 -13.67 -37.99
C SER A 109 30.30 -12.62 -37.35
N LEU A 110 31.27 -13.19 -36.62
CA LEU A 110 32.72 -13.02 -36.75
C LEU A 110 33.30 -11.73 -37.39
N GLU A 111 34.18 -11.12 -36.60
CA GLU A 111 35.49 -10.54 -36.95
C GLU A 111 35.58 -9.43 -38.00
N GLN A 112 35.82 -8.21 -37.51
CA GLN A 112 36.94 -7.39 -37.99
C GLN A 112 37.17 -6.23 -37.01
N GLY A 113 38.34 -6.26 -36.36
CA GLY A 113 38.72 -5.32 -35.33
C GLY A 113 38.86 -3.90 -35.85
N HIS A 114 38.45 -2.92 -35.04
CA HIS A 114 39.00 -1.57 -35.07
C HIS A 114 39.03 -1.02 -33.65
N SER A 115 40.22 -0.53 -33.30
CA SER A 115 40.61 0.13 -32.06
C SER A 115 39.69 1.32 -31.76
N VAL A 116 39.19 1.44 -30.53
CA VAL A 116 38.44 2.63 -30.09
C VAL A 116 39.21 3.33 -28.97
N HIS A 117 39.78 4.47 -29.35
CA HIS A 117 40.37 5.49 -28.48
C HIS A 117 39.29 6.14 -27.57
N PRO A 118 39.63 6.64 -26.37
CA PRO A 118 38.70 7.39 -25.54
C PRO A 118 38.79 8.88 -25.86
N THR A 119 37.69 9.50 -26.31
CA THR A 119 37.44 10.96 -26.29
C THR A 119 35.94 11.07 -26.52
N GLY A 120 35.12 11.42 -25.53
CA GLY A 120 34.95 12.79 -25.08
C GLY A 120 34.09 13.57 -26.07
N THR A 121 33.06 14.26 -25.54
CA THR A 121 32.36 15.42 -26.14
C THR A 121 30.87 15.23 -26.42
N GLN A 122 30.10 15.76 -25.47
CA GLN A 122 28.99 16.71 -25.63
C GLN A 122 27.77 16.35 -26.48
N CYS A 123 26.62 16.46 -25.82
CA CYS A 123 25.31 16.64 -26.43
C CYS A 123 25.17 18.04 -27.06
N PRO A 124 24.66 18.16 -28.29
CA PRO A 124 24.14 19.42 -28.81
C PRO A 124 22.60 19.50 -28.62
N THR A 125 22.20 20.55 -27.91
CA THR A 125 21.23 21.60 -28.30
C THR A 125 20.63 21.49 -29.72
N ASN A 126 19.39 21.85 -30.04
CA ASN A 126 18.57 22.96 -29.52
C ASN A 126 17.15 22.97 -30.18
N LYS A 127 16.22 23.63 -29.47
CA LYS A 127 15.23 24.61 -29.94
C LYS A 127 13.90 24.22 -30.59
N ASP A 128 12.91 25.05 -30.17
CA ASP A 128 11.62 25.41 -30.76
C ASP A 128 10.47 24.44 -30.45
N MET A 129 9.34 24.78 -29.81
CA MET A 129 8.67 25.99 -29.31
C MET A 129 7.66 25.48 -28.24
N ASN A 130 7.61 25.99 -27.01
CA ASN A 130 6.96 27.19 -26.50
C ASN A 130 5.41 27.12 -26.40
N LYS A 131 4.88 27.72 -25.31
CA LYS A 131 3.48 27.88 -24.82
C LYS A 131 2.93 26.75 -23.94
N ASP A 132 2.45 26.96 -22.71
CA ASP A 132 2.16 28.13 -21.85
C ASP A 132 2.28 27.60 -20.39
N MET A 133 3.17 28.12 -19.53
CA MET A 133 2.87 29.16 -18.52
C MET A 133 1.50 28.96 -17.83
N ASN A 134 1.39 28.68 -16.52
CA ASN A 134 1.72 29.55 -15.38
C ASN A 134 1.64 28.70 -14.08
N LYS A 135 2.68 28.62 -13.23
CA LYS A 135 3.01 29.53 -12.09
C LYS A 135 2.17 29.20 -10.84
N LYS A 136 2.73 28.75 -9.73
CA LYS A 136 3.87 29.35 -8.99
C LYS A 136 4.82 28.30 -8.41
N GLU A 137 6.09 28.44 -8.75
CA GLU A 137 7.17 28.21 -7.80
C GLU A 137 7.19 29.35 -6.78
N GLY A 138 7.44 28.96 -5.54
CA GLY A 138 7.89 29.81 -4.46
C GLY A 138 8.78 28.94 -3.59
N ALA A 139 9.98 28.64 -4.10
CA ALA A 139 11.07 28.11 -3.29
C ALA A 139 11.59 29.27 -2.43
N GLU A 140 10.99 29.41 -1.26
CA GLU A 140 11.58 30.18 -0.17
C GLU A 140 12.28 29.17 0.74
N ALA A 141 13.57 29.39 1.00
CA ALA A 141 14.32 28.60 1.95
C ALA A 141 13.52 28.52 3.27
N PRO A 142 13.40 27.34 3.89
CA PRO A 142 12.65 27.24 5.14
C PRO A 142 13.39 28.05 6.20
N ASP A 143 12.80 29.19 6.52
CA ASP A 143 13.10 30.03 7.67
C ASP A 143 13.12 29.12 8.92
N PRO A 144 14.22 29.04 9.71
CA PRO A 144 14.36 28.09 10.82
C PRO A 144 13.51 28.44 12.06
N ALA A 145 12.45 29.24 11.92
CA ALA A 145 11.73 29.84 13.02
C ALA A 145 10.21 29.66 12.96
N SER A 146 9.69 28.49 12.56
CA SER A 146 8.40 27.99 13.08
C SER A 146 8.15 26.52 12.68
N PRO A 147 8.20 25.55 13.61
CA PRO A 147 7.84 24.16 13.33
C PRO A 147 6.31 24.00 13.34
N ALA A 148 5.61 24.66 12.42
CA ALA A 148 4.21 24.37 12.17
C ALA A 148 4.15 23.05 11.37
N VAL A 149 4.18 21.94 12.09
CA VAL A 149 3.90 20.61 11.54
C VAL A 149 2.55 20.70 10.83
N THR A 150 2.57 20.61 9.50
CA THR A 150 1.35 20.70 8.70
C THR A 150 0.43 19.53 9.03
N GLU A 151 -0.88 19.74 8.91
CA GLU A 151 -1.91 18.76 9.28
C GLU A 151 -1.64 17.39 8.64
N GLU A 152 -1.28 17.35 7.36
CA GLU A 152 -0.94 16.13 6.63
C GLU A 152 0.27 15.40 7.23
N THR A 153 1.28 16.14 7.67
CA THR A 153 2.50 15.60 8.29
C THR A 153 2.22 15.05 9.69
N MET A 154 1.36 15.69 10.48
CA MET A 154 0.92 15.17 11.78
C MET A 154 0.22 13.81 11.63
N TRP A 155 -0.71 13.69 10.68
CA TRP A 155 -1.45 12.44 10.44
C TRP A 155 -0.54 11.31 9.94
N GLY A 156 0.42 11.61 9.07
CA GLY A 156 1.40 10.64 8.59
C GLY A 156 2.28 10.13 9.72
N ILE A 157 2.94 11.05 10.44
CA ILE A 157 3.87 10.71 11.53
C ILE A 157 3.16 9.93 12.64
N GLY A 158 1.94 10.34 13.03
CA GLY A 158 1.20 9.63 14.07
C GLY A 158 0.91 8.17 13.71
N VAL A 159 0.56 7.90 12.45
CA VAL A 159 0.33 6.52 11.97
C VAL A 159 1.64 5.73 11.92
N ASP A 160 2.74 6.35 11.50
CA ASP A 160 4.05 5.71 11.47
C ASP A 160 4.57 5.37 12.88
N LEU A 161 4.15 6.12 13.89
CA LEU A 161 4.38 5.83 15.31
C LEU A 161 3.42 4.77 15.88
N GLY A 162 2.53 4.19 15.07
CA GLY A 162 1.57 3.17 15.50
C GLY A 162 0.34 3.72 16.22
N ILE A 163 0.08 5.03 16.12
CA ILE A 163 -1.10 5.67 16.72
C ILE A 163 -2.28 5.54 15.76
N ASP A 164 -3.39 5.03 16.25
CA ASP A 164 -4.63 4.94 15.49
C ASP A 164 -5.10 6.33 15.03
N ARG A 165 -5.44 6.46 13.73
CA ARG A 165 -6.06 7.69 13.17
C ARG A 165 -7.30 8.15 13.97
N LYS A 166 -8.05 7.22 14.56
CA LYS A 166 -9.21 7.56 15.42
C LYS A 166 -8.77 8.16 16.76
N ALA A 167 -7.64 7.76 17.30
CA ALA A 167 -7.09 8.33 18.52
C ALA A 167 -6.55 9.75 18.27
N ILE A 168 -5.83 9.96 17.17
CA ILE A 168 -5.38 11.30 16.74
C ILE A 168 -6.59 12.22 16.53
N GLY A 169 -7.64 11.75 15.85
CA GLY A 169 -8.86 12.54 15.65
C GLY A 169 -9.62 12.86 16.95
N ARG A 170 -9.57 11.98 17.96
CA ARG A 170 -10.11 12.28 19.29
C ARG A 170 -9.27 13.33 20.02
N ALA A 171 -7.94 13.19 20.00
CA ALA A 171 -7.03 14.17 20.59
C ALA A 171 -7.19 15.57 19.96
N VAL A 172 -7.38 15.65 18.64
CA VAL A 172 -7.65 16.91 17.91
C VAL A 172 -9.05 17.49 18.21
N LYS A 173 -10.00 16.65 18.62
CA LYS A 173 -11.32 17.13 19.05
C LYS A 173 -11.30 17.68 20.47
N GLU A 174 -10.46 17.09 21.32
CA GLU A 174 -10.29 17.46 22.73
C GLU A 174 -9.27 18.61 22.91
N SER A 175 -8.44 18.90 21.91
CA SER A 175 -7.36 19.90 21.99
C SER A 175 -7.05 20.51 20.62
N SER A 176 -6.34 21.63 20.58
CA SER A 176 -5.98 22.25 19.31
C SER A 176 -5.05 21.35 18.48
N LYS A 177 -5.17 21.45 17.15
CA LYS A 177 -4.33 20.70 16.19
C LYS A 177 -2.84 20.90 16.44
N GLU A 178 -2.44 22.13 16.79
CA GLU A 178 -1.06 22.51 17.06
C GLU A 178 -0.47 21.72 18.24
N LYS A 179 -1.22 21.58 19.34
CA LYS A 179 -0.79 20.83 20.53
C LYS A 179 -0.60 19.35 20.22
N VAL A 180 -1.54 18.77 19.46
CA VAL A 180 -1.45 17.36 19.07
C VAL A 180 -0.23 17.13 18.17
N ALA A 181 0.05 18.05 17.26
CA ALA A 181 1.21 17.96 16.39
C ALA A 181 2.54 18.10 17.15
N GLU A 182 2.61 18.98 18.15
CA GLU A 182 3.77 19.11 19.03
C GLU A 182 4.05 17.83 19.83
N VAL A 183 3.00 17.22 20.40
CA VAL A 183 3.14 15.96 21.14
C VAL A 183 3.62 14.84 20.23
N ILE A 184 3.05 14.72 19.02
CA ILE A 184 3.45 13.71 18.02
C ILE A 184 4.91 13.94 17.57
N ALA A 185 5.33 15.18 17.38
CA ALA A 185 6.72 15.52 17.07
C ALA A 185 7.67 15.13 18.22
N GLY A 186 7.28 15.38 19.48
CA GLY A 186 8.05 14.96 20.65
C GLY A 186 8.17 13.43 20.81
N MET A 187 7.16 12.67 20.33
CA MET A 187 7.17 11.22 20.36
C MET A 187 8.17 10.59 19.39
N LEU A 188 8.49 11.24 18.26
CA LEU A 188 9.55 10.79 17.35
C LEU A 188 10.91 10.69 18.06
N ILE A 189 11.15 11.59 19.02
CA ILE A 189 12.40 11.64 19.78
C ILE A 189 12.39 10.59 20.91
N ARG A 190 11.27 10.46 21.62
CA ARG A 190 11.18 9.64 22.84
C ARG A 190 10.81 8.17 22.59
N LYS A 191 10.17 7.85 21.46
CA LYS A 191 9.70 6.51 21.05
C LYS A 191 9.07 5.71 22.22
N PRO A 192 7.94 6.17 22.76
CA PRO A 192 7.28 5.49 23.88
C PRO A 192 6.80 4.09 23.49
N VAL A 193 6.82 3.17 24.45
CA VAL A 193 6.37 1.77 24.29
C VAL A 193 4.87 1.70 23.93
N GLU A 194 4.09 2.67 24.41
CA GLU A 194 2.63 2.75 24.26
C GLU A 194 2.26 4.14 23.69
N PRO A 195 2.32 4.31 22.35
CA PRO A 195 2.25 5.64 21.74
C PRO A 195 0.86 6.27 21.86
N THR A 196 -0.20 5.50 21.72
CA THR A 196 -1.58 6.00 21.88
C THR A 196 -1.85 6.49 23.30
N SER A 197 -1.47 5.71 24.31
CA SER A 197 -1.66 6.05 25.72
C SER A 197 -0.86 7.29 26.11
N TYR A 198 0.38 7.40 25.59
CA TYR A 198 1.23 8.57 25.79
C TYR A 198 0.64 9.83 25.17
N LEU A 199 0.11 9.76 23.94
CA LEU A 199 -0.54 10.89 23.26
C LEU A 199 -1.71 11.42 24.09
N MET A 200 -2.62 10.55 24.54
CA MET A 200 -3.80 10.98 25.30
C MET A 200 -3.41 11.61 26.65
N ALA A 201 -2.42 11.05 27.34
CA ALA A 201 -1.95 11.58 28.62
C ALA A 201 -1.25 12.95 28.45
N ALA A 202 -0.40 13.09 27.44
CA ALA A 202 0.31 14.34 27.17
C ALA A 202 -0.65 15.46 26.75
N VAL A 203 -1.63 15.14 25.91
CA VAL A 203 -2.67 16.10 25.48
C VAL A 203 -3.54 16.54 26.65
N SER A 204 -3.95 15.61 27.54
CA SER A 204 -4.66 15.97 28.79
C SER A 204 -3.86 16.91 29.68
N LYS A 205 -2.57 16.61 29.90
CA LYS A 205 -1.69 17.42 30.76
C LYS A 205 -1.51 18.86 30.26
N HIS A 206 -1.48 19.07 28.94
CA HIS A 206 -1.41 20.40 28.34
C HIS A 206 -2.69 21.23 28.50
N ASN A 207 -3.84 20.61 28.73
CA ASN A 207 -5.09 21.34 28.97
C ASN A 207 -5.20 21.80 30.43
N GLU A 208 -4.64 21.03 31.37
CA GLU A 208 -4.58 21.41 32.78
C GLU A 208 -3.66 22.62 33.01
N THR A 209 -2.52 22.70 32.29
CA THR A 209 -1.58 23.81 32.42
C THR A 209 -2.15 25.16 31.96
N ASP A 210 -3.00 25.15 30.94
CA ASP A 210 -3.66 26.38 30.47
C ASP A 210 -4.75 26.85 31.43
N SER A 211 -5.46 25.91 32.07
CA SER A 211 -6.47 26.25 33.09
C SER A 211 -5.85 26.84 34.36
N PHE A 212 -4.61 26.46 34.69
CA PHE A 212 -3.93 26.96 35.89
C PHE A 212 -3.37 28.38 35.68
N MET A 213 -2.99 28.73 34.44
CA MET A 213 -2.51 30.08 34.09
C MET A 213 -3.64 31.09 33.91
N ALA A 214 -4.87 30.65 33.60
CA ALA A 214 -6.03 31.53 33.44
C ALA A 214 -6.66 32.01 34.77
N GLY A 215 -6.23 31.47 35.93
CA GLY A 215 -6.79 31.79 37.25
C GLY A 215 -5.93 32.71 38.13
N ALA A 216 -4.85 33.30 37.60
CA ALA A 216 -3.88 34.10 38.36
C ALA A 216 -3.88 35.60 38.01
N ILE A 217 -5.04 36.16 37.63
CA ILE A 217 -5.23 37.60 37.39
C ILE A 217 -6.25 38.15 38.38
#